data_AF-A0A060Z3M5-F1
#
_entry.id   AF-A0A060Z3M5-F1
#
_cell.length_a   1.000
_cell.length_b   1.000
_cell.length_c   1.000
_cell.angle_alpha   90.00
_cell.angle_beta   90.00
_cell.angle_gamma   90.00
#
_symmetry.space_group_name_H-M   'P 1'
#
loop_
_entity.id
_entity.type
_entity.pdbx_description
1 polymer ?
#
loop_
_entity_poly.entity_id
_entity_poly.type
_entity_poly.pdbx_seq_one_letter_code
_entity_poly.pdbx_strand_id
1 'polypeptide(L)'
;MSLLLCCVVTALHLATGLDAAPGVVNTTEEEVEGVDSQSPCPAGWHQNEHRCFSFYPVWATWATAELYCSQHRGNLVSVHSPGQQVFVQDLVRRHTDQPVWMGGYDAAQVHGVND
;
A
#
# COMPACT_ATOMS: atom_id res chain seq x y z
N MET A 1 -3.39 1.36 -22.92
CA MET A 1 -3.35 2.78 -23.33
C MET A 1 -4.77 3.21 -23.69
N SER A 2 -5.54 3.66 -22.70
CA SER A 2 -6.94 4.07 -22.87
C SER A 2 -7.03 5.57 -23.11
N LEU A 3 -6.99 5.99 -24.36
CA LEU A 3 -7.21 7.39 -24.78
C LEU A 3 -8.68 7.84 -24.67
N LEU A 4 -9.61 6.90 -24.41
CA LEU A 4 -11.05 7.16 -24.35
C LEU A 4 -11.49 7.97 -23.12
N LEU A 5 -10.72 7.99 -22.03
CA LEU A 5 -11.08 8.72 -20.81
C LEU A 5 -10.88 10.23 -20.93
N CYS A 6 -9.90 10.71 -21.72
CA CYS A 6 -9.57 12.14 -21.80
C CYS A 6 -10.69 12.98 -22.44
N CYS A 7 -11.37 12.47 -23.47
CA CYS A 7 -12.39 13.23 -24.21
C CYS A 7 -13.62 13.58 -23.36
N VAL A 8 -13.93 12.75 -22.36
CA VAL A 8 -15.10 12.95 -21.50
C VAL A 8 -14.85 14.07 -20.47
N VAL A 9 -13.61 14.20 -20.00
CA VAL A 9 -13.23 15.19 -18.96
C VAL A 9 -13.17 16.61 -19.54
N THR A 10 -12.75 16.75 -20.80
CA THR A 10 -12.72 18.06 -21.50
C THR A 10 -14.12 18.57 -21.81
N ALA A 11 -15.07 17.67 -22.07
CA ALA A 11 -16.46 18.04 -22.31
C ALA A 11 -17.16 18.55 -21.03
N LEU A 12 -16.78 18.04 -19.85
CA LEU A 12 -17.39 18.41 -18.58
C LEU A 12 -16.90 19.76 -18.02
N HIS A 13 -15.66 20.18 -18.34
CA HIS A 13 -15.09 21.42 -17.81
C HIS A 13 -15.54 22.72 -18.51
N LEU A 14 -16.14 22.63 -19.71
CA LEU A 14 -16.56 23.83 -20.46
C LEU A 14 -17.97 24.31 -20.10
N ALA A 15 -18.69 23.63 -19.22
CA ALA A 15 -20.11 23.87 -18.96
C ALA A 15 -20.40 24.26 -17.51
N THR A 16 -19.78 25.33 -16.97
CA THR A 16 -20.36 26.10 -15.86
C THR A 16 -19.87 27.55 -15.89
N GLY A 17 -20.66 28.42 -16.54
CA GLY A 17 -20.54 29.87 -16.44
C GLY A 17 -21.40 30.42 -15.28
N LEU A 18 -20.74 31.18 -14.40
CA LEU A 18 -21.14 32.34 -13.57
C LEU A 18 -22.61 32.53 -13.10
N ASP A 19 -22.81 32.70 -11.79
CA ASP A 19 -23.61 33.83 -11.27
C ASP A 19 -23.05 34.33 -9.93
N ALA A 20 -23.16 35.64 -9.70
CA ALA A 20 -22.59 36.39 -8.60
C ALA A 20 -23.68 36.85 -7.62
N ALA A 21 -23.39 36.77 -6.31
CA ALA A 21 -24.04 37.59 -5.29
C ALA A 21 -23.11 37.79 -4.09
N PRO A 22 -22.96 39.02 -3.55
CA PRO A 22 -22.31 39.24 -2.27
C PRO A 22 -23.36 39.25 -1.16
N GLY A 23 -23.25 38.30 -0.21
CA GLY A 23 -24.15 38.17 0.93
C GLY A 23 -23.40 37.69 2.16
N VAL A 24 -23.35 38.55 3.17
CA VAL A 24 -22.68 38.40 4.47
C VAL A 24 -23.35 37.34 5.34
N VAL A 25 -22.57 36.43 5.95
CA VAL A 25 -22.77 35.99 7.35
C VAL A 25 -21.49 35.35 7.91
N ASN A 26 -21.00 35.92 9.02
CA ASN A 26 -19.92 35.42 9.88
C ASN A 26 -20.33 34.11 10.56
N THR A 27 -19.47 33.08 10.58
CA THR A 27 -19.40 32.16 11.73
C THR A 27 -18.02 31.49 11.82
N THR A 28 -17.25 31.93 12.81
CA THR A 28 -16.16 31.28 13.55
C THR A 28 -15.07 30.51 12.80
N GLU A 29 -13.87 31.08 12.87
CA GLU A 29 -12.57 30.42 12.80
C GLU A 29 -12.50 29.27 13.83
N GLU A 30 -12.81 28.04 13.41
CA GLU A 30 -12.08 26.87 13.89
C GLU A 30 -11.28 26.35 12.70
N GLU A 31 -10.01 26.77 12.66
CA GLU A 31 -8.96 26.15 11.87
C GLU A 31 -8.71 24.75 12.45
N VAL A 32 -9.62 23.80 12.19
CA VAL A 32 -9.24 22.39 12.26
C VAL A 32 -8.49 22.14 10.99
N GLU A 33 -7.15 22.20 11.10
CA GLU A 33 -6.22 21.78 10.08
C GLU A 33 -6.79 20.56 9.36
N GLY A 34 -6.94 20.68 8.05
CA GLY A 34 -7.30 19.56 7.21
C GLY A 34 -6.34 18.44 7.55
N VAL A 35 -6.85 17.38 8.18
CA VAL A 35 -6.12 16.13 8.34
C VAL A 35 -5.91 15.65 6.93
N ASP A 36 -4.76 16.00 6.36
CA ASP A 36 -4.29 15.42 5.12
C ASP A 36 -4.43 13.92 5.34
N SER A 37 -5.21 13.28 4.48
CA SER A 37 -5.47 11.85 4.55
C SER A 37 -4.23 11.12 4.05
N GLN A 38 -3.07 11.47 4.59
CA GLN A 38 -1.82 10.75 4.46
C GLN A 38 -2.08 9.40 5.11
N SER A 39 -2.28 8.40 4.27
CA SER A 39 -2.17 7.02 4.70
C SER A 39 -0.90 6.89 5.54
N PRO A 40 -0.95 6.29 6.74
CA PRO A 40 0.22 6.15 7.60
C PRO A 40 1.33 5.28 6.98
N CYS A 41 1.05 4.67 5.83
CA CYS A 41 2.02 3.92 5.05
C CYS A 41 2.70 4.78 3.97
N PRO A 42 4.00 4.57 3.71
CA PRO A 42 4.70 5.25 2.63
C PRO A 42 4.05 4.98 1.26
N ALA A 43 4.31 5.85 0.28
CA ALA A 43 3.83 5.65 -1.09
C ALA A 43 4.21 4.25 -1.63
N GLY A 44 3.25 3.57 -2.24
CA GLY A 44 3.44 2.20 -2.75
C GLY A 44 3.29 1.09 -1.69
N TRP A 45 2.91 1.43 -0.46
CA TRP A 45 2.58 0.46 0.58
C TRP A 45 1.08 0.45 0.87
N HIS A 46 0.58 -0.71 1.26
CA HIS A 46 -0.82 -0.96 1.58
C HIS A 46 -0.97 -1.17 3.09
N GLN A 47 -1.85 -0.39 3.71
CA GLN A 47 -2.11 -0.52 5.14
C GLN A 47 -3.06 -1.70 5.43
N ASN A 48 -2.72 -2.49 6.44
CA ASN A 48 -3.65 -3.37 7.14
C ASN A 48 -3.37 -3.26 8.64
N GLU A 49 -4.40 -2.91 9.41
CA GLU A 49 -4.26 -2.61 10.84
C GLU A 49 -3.18 -1.52 11.08
N HIS A 50 -2.18 -1.81 11.91
CA HIS A 50 -1.07 -0.91 12.24
C HIS A 50 0.21 -1.23 11.46
N ARG A 51 0.10 -1.94 10.32
CA ARG A 51 1.24 -2.41 9.53
C ARG A 51 1.08 -2.03 8.06
N CYS A 52 2.22 -1.91 7.39
CA CYS A 52 2.32 -1.58 5.98
C CYS A 52 2.90 -2.77 5.22
N PHE A 53 2.31 -3.10 4.08
CA PHE A 53 2.70 -4.24 3.25
C PHE A 53 2.95 -3.79 1.82
N SER A 54 3.97 -4.33 1.18
CA SER A 54 4.26 -4.07 -0.23
C SER A 54 4.65 -5.38 -0.93
N PHE A 55 4.35 -5.46 -2.22
CA PHE A 55 4.66 -6.63 -3.04
C PHE A 55 5.80 -6.30 -4.00
N TYR A 56 6.84 -7.13 -4.00
CA TYR A 56 7.98 -7.00 -4.89
C TYR A 56 8.10 -8.25 -5.78
N PRO A 57 7.92 -8.13 -7.11
CA PRO A 57 7.99 -9.25 -8.04
C PRO A 57 9.44 -9.67 -8.35
N VAL A 58 10.18 -10.09 -7.32
CA VAL A 58 11.59 -10.50 -7.45
C VAL A 58 11.71 -12.01 -7.38
N TRP A 59 12.28 -12.61 -8.43
CA TRP A 59 12.65 -14.03 -8.43
C TRP A 59 14.02 -14.21 -7.78
N ALA A 60 14.02 -14.60 -6.51
CA ALA A 60 15.25 -14.78 -5.75
C ALA A 60 15.12 -15.92 -4.73
N THR A 61 16.24 -16.31 -4.12
CA THR A 61 16.22 -17.19 -2.95
C THR A 61 15.53 -16.51 -1.77
N TRP A 62 15.06 -17.28 -0.80
CA TRP A 62 14.46 -16.72 0.42
C TRP A 62 15.38 -15.69 1.10
N ALA A 63 16.68 -16.02 1.26
CA ALA A 63 17.64 -15.15 1.93
C ALA A 63 17.86 -13.83 1.16
N THR A 64 17.89 -13.89 -0.18
CA THR A 64 18.00 -12.69 -1.01
C THR A 64 16.73 -11.84 -0.95
N ALA A 65 15.54 -12.46 -0.90
CA ALA A 65 14.27 -11.75 -0.78
C ALA A 65 14.14 -11.06 0.59
N GLU A 66 14.55 -11.72 1.68
CA GLU A 66 14.60 -11.10 3.02
C GLU A 66 15.54 -9.89 3.03
N LEU A 67 16.77 -10.06 2.52
CA LEU A 67 17.72 -8.95 2.43
C LEU A 67 17.15 -7.77 1.62
N TYR A 68 16.47 -8.05 0.51
CA TYR A 68 15.84 -7.03 -0.32
C TYR A 68 14.76 -6.26 0.44
N CYS A 69 13.89 -6.96 1.18
CA CYS A 69 12.88 -6.33 2.03
C CYS A 69 13.51 -5.48 3.15
N SER A 70 14.58 -5.98 3.80
CA SER A 70 15.32 -5.23 4.83
C SER A 70 15.93 -3.94 4.31
N GLN A 71 16.47 -3.95 3.08
CA GLN A 71 16.97 -2.74 2.41
C GLN A 71 15.87 -1.71 2.16
N HIS A 72 14.62 -2.16 1.98
CA HIS A 72 13.43 -1.32 1.81
C HIS A 72 12.70 -1.01 3.13
N ARG A 73 13.41 -1.11 4.27
CA ARG A 73 12.88 -0.83 5.62
C ARG A 73 11.69 -1.73 6.02
N GLY A 74 11.58 -2.92 5.42
CA GLY A 74 10.61 -3.95 5.79
C GLY A 74 11.29 -5.30 6.04
N ASN A 75 10.53 -6.37 6.15
CA ASN A 75 11.01 -7.76 6.17
C ASN A 75 10.03 -8.61 5.34
N LEU A 76 10.36 -9.86 5.03
CA LEU A 76 9.36 -10.77 4.48
C LEU A 76 8.15 -10.86 5.42
N VAL A 77 6.97 -10.94 4.81
CA VAL A 77 5.71 -10.79 5.53
C VAL A 77 5.52 -11.85 6.61
N SER A 78 5.31 -11.43 7.85
CA SER A 78 4.88 -12.30 8.95
C SER A 78 3.40 -12.07 9.24
N VAL A 79 2.58 -13.11 9.11
CA VAL A 79 1.13 -13.04 9.29
C VAL A 79 0.77 -13.38 10.73
N HIS A 80 0.05 -12.48 11.41
CA HIS A 80 -0.30 -12.64 12.83
C HIS A 80 -1.80 -12.71 13.13
N SER A 81 -2.66 -12.61 12.11
CA SER A 81 -4.10 -12.72 12.26
C SER A 81 -4.74 -13.33 11.01
N PRO A 82 -5.92 -13.96 11.12
CA PRO A 82 -6.69 -14.40 9.95
C PRO A 82 -7.04 -13.23 9.01
N GLY A 83 -7.26 -12.03 9.56
CA GLY A 83 -7.48 -10.82 8.77
C GLY A 83 -6.27 -10.44 7.91
N GLN A 84 -5.07 -10.47 8.50
CA GLN A 84 -3.82 -10.27 7.77
C GLN A 84 -3.60 -11.35 6.70
N GLN A 85 -3.94 -12.62 6.98
CA GLN A 85 -3.82 -13.71 6.02
C GLN A 85 -4.65 -13.45 4.76
N VAL A 86 -5.91 -13.06 4.92
CA VAL A 86 -6.80 -12.72 3.79
C VAL A 86 -6.26 -11.52 3.02
N PHE A 87 -5.88 -10.46 3.73
CA PHE A 87 -5.32 -9.25 3.12
C PHE A 87 -4.06 -9.54 2.29
N VAL A 88 -3.12 -10.34 2.82
CA VAL A 88 -1.87 -10.71 2.12
C VAL A 88 -2.18 -11.56 0.89
N GLN A 89 -3.11 -12.52 0.98
CA GLN A 89 -3.54 -13.31 -0.17
C GLN A 89 -4.12 -12.43 -1.28
N ASP A 90 -4.99 -11.49 -0.93
CA ASP A 90 -5.58 -10.56 -1.91
C ASP A 90 -4.52 -9.65 -2.51
N LEU A 91 -3.54 -9.19 -1.73
CA LEU A 91 -2.42 -8.40 -2.23
C LEU A 91 -1.58 -9.18 -3.24
N VAL A 92 -1.28 -10.44 -2.95
CA VAL A 92 -0.50 -11.32 -3.85
C VAL A 92 -1.28 -11.60 -5.13
N ARG A 93 -2.56 -11.99 -5.04
CA ARG A 93 -3.41 -12.31 -6.20
C ARG A 93 -3.60 -11.16 -7.18
N ARG A 94 -3.53 -9.91 -6.69
CA ARG A 94 -3.52 -8.72 -7.57
C ARG A 94 -2.28 -8.63 -8.46
N HIS A 95 -1.21 -9.33 -8.13
CA HIS A 95 0.08 -9.24 -8.81
C HIS A 95 0.55 -10.57 -9.44
N THR A 96 0.23 -11.71 -8.84
CA THR A 96 0.71 -13.03 -9.31
C THR A 96 -0.14 -14.19 -8.77
N ASP A 97 -0.19 -15.28 -9.53
CA ASP A 97 -0.72 -16.58 -9.10
C ASP A 97 0.40 -17.56 -8.68
N GLN A 98 1.67 -17.14 -8.75
CA GLN A 98 2.81 -17.96 -8.38
C GLN A 98 3.03 -17.95 -6.85
N PRO A 99 3.64 -19.01 -6.27
CA PRO A 99 4.07 -19.00 -4.89
C PRO A 99 5.03 -17.83 -4.59
N VAL A 100 4.90 -17.23 -3.42
CA VAL A 100 5.70 -16.09 -2.97
C VAL A 100 6.41 -16.40 -1.66
N TRP A 101 7.58 -15.80 -1.45
CA TRP A 101 8.26 -15.90 -0.17
C TRP A 101 7.52 -15.12 0.92
N MET A 102 7.45 -15.71 2.11
CA MET A 102 6.91 -15.11 3.32
C MET A 102 7.92 -15.29 4.47
N GLY A 103 7.74 -14.52 5.53
CA GLY A 103 8.59 -14.54 6.71
C GLY A 103 8.44 -15.85 7.48
N GLY A 104 9.57 -16.38 7.94
CA GLY A 104 9.69 -17.65 8.64
C GLY A 104 11.11 -18.16 8.50
N TYR A 105 11.96 -17.87 9.47
CA TYR A 105 13.31 -18.46 9.53
C TYR A 105 13.18 -19.84 10.17
N ASP A 106 13.37 -20.91 9.41
CA ASP A 106 13.60 -22.22 10.01
C ASP A 106 15.01 -22.23 10.62
N ALA A 107 15.10 -21.96 11.92
CA ALA A 107 16.34 -22.05 12.68
C ALA A 107 16.83 -23.50 12.87
N ALA A 108 16.16 -24.51 12.30
CA ALA A 108 16.54 -25.91 12.43
C ALA A 108 17.52 -26.41 11.34
N GLN A 109 18.32 -25.54 10.72
CA GLN A 109 19.60 -25.97 10.14
C GLN A 109 20.75 -25.71 11.13
N VAL A 110 20.67 -26.38 12.29
CA VAL A 110 21.88 -26.69 13.07
C VAL A 110 22.65 -27.71 12.25
N HIS A 111 23.62 -27.20 11.49
CA HIS A 111 24.71 -27.98 10.93
C HIS A 111 25.29 -28.86 12.06
N GLY A 112 25.40 -30.16 11.83
CA GLY A 112 25.62 -31.17 12.86
C GLY A 112 26.68 -30.81 13.90
N VAL A 113 26.29 -30.89 15.17
CA VAL A 113 27.23 -31.14 16.27
C VAL A 113 27.32 -32.65 16.40
N ASN A 114 28.24 -33.24 15.63
CA ASN A 114 28.88 -34.48 16.07
C ASN A 114 30.10 -34.04 16.88
N ASP A 115 29.99 -34.12 18.21
CA ASP A 115 31.12 -34.43 19.07
C ASP A 115 30.75 -35.69 19.86
#